data_AF-A0A940ZNH3-F1
#
_entry.id   AF-A0A940ZNH3-F1
#
_cell.length_a   1.000
_cell.length_b   1.000
_cell.length_c   1.000
_cell.angle_alpha   90.00
_cell.angle_beta   90.00
_cell.angle_gamma   90.00
#
_symmetry.space_group_name_H-M   'P 1'
#
loop_
_entity.id
_entity.type
_entity.pdbx_description
1 polymer ?
#
loop_
_entity_poly.entity_id
_entity_poly.type
_entity_poly.pdbx_seq_one_letter_code
_entity_poly.pdbx_strand_id
1 'polypeptide(L)'
;MGIYREIYDFAARAGAFEGYVYQKENIVASSLTRWVDHLVEQYNALPEEVRAEFQDLCDYTLGRAKRSLLPSLGEGHELVKKLKGLTVGTLPSSPDDFQRQRP
;
A
#
# COMPACT_ATOMS: atom_id res chain seq x y z
N MET A 1 -18.00 12.69 -4.03
CA MET A 1 -16.96 13.68 -4.37
C MET A 1 -16.44 13.33 -5.76
N GLY A 2 -15.61 14.14 -6.42
CA GLY A 2 -15.12 13.81 -7.77
C GLY A 2 -14.10 12.68 -7.72
N ILE A 3 -14.13 11.75 -8.67
CA ILE A 3 -13.27 10.55 -8.71
C ILE A 3 -11.77 10.88 -8.58
N TYR A 4 -11.30 11.95 -9.23
CA TYR A 4 -9.90 12.39 -9.14
C TYR A 4 -9.47 12.77 -7.73
N ARG A 5 -10.38 13.35 -6.93
CA ARG A 5 -10.12 13.69 -5.54
C ARG A 5 -9.98 12.43 -4.68
N GLU A 6 -10.79 11.41 -4.96
CA GLU A 6 -10.77 10.13 -4.25
C GLU A 6 -9.49 9.35 -4.57
N ILE A 7 -9.08 9.31 -5.84
CA ILE A 7 -7.78 8.76 -6.26
C ILE A 7 -6.63 9.50 -5.59
N TYR A 8 -6.65 10.84 -5.58
CA TYR A 8 -5.61 11.64 -4.95
C TYR A 8 -5.52 11.38 -3.43
N ASP A 9 -6.65 11.35 -2.72
CA ASP A 9 -6.67 11.07 -1.27
C ASP A 9 -6.15 9.66 -0.97
N PHE A 10 -6.54 8.66 -1.77
CA PHE A 10 -6.00 7.31 -1.67
C PHE A 10 -4.49 7.29 -1.87
N ALA A 11 -3.99 7.86 -2.97
CA ALA A 11 -2.57 7.88 -3.30
C ALA A 11 -1.74 8.61 -2.22
N ALA A 12 -2.24 9.75 -1.72
CA ALA A 12 -1.58 10.51 -0.67
C ALA A 12 -1.46 9.69 0.63
N ARG A 13 -2.51 8.96 1.01
CA ARG A 13 -2.50 8.10 2.21
C ARG A 13 -1.63 6.86 2.03
N ALA A 14 -1.63 6.26 0.84
CA ALA A 14 -0.80 5.11 0.51
C ALA A 14 0.70 5.47 0.56
N GLY A 15 1.09 6.59 -0.05
CA GLY A 15 2.47 7.09 0.00
C GLY A 15 2.89 7.52 1.40
N ALA A 16 2.01 8.18 2.16
CA ALA A 16 2.29 8.53 3.55
C ALA A 16 2.46 7.27 4.44
N PHE A 17 1.66 6.23 4.21
CA PHE A 17 1.78 4.95 4.91
C PHE A 17 3.10 4.26 4.59
N GLU A 18 3.45 4.15 3.30
CA GLU A 18 4.73 3.61 2.85
C GLU A 18 5.90 4.33 3.51
N GLY A 19 5.94 5.66 3.43
CA GLY A 19 7.01 6.46 4.04
C GLY A 19 7.09 6.31 5.56
N TYR A 20 5.96 6.12 6.24
CA TYR A 20 5.93 5.88 7.69
C TYR A 20 6.55 4.52 8.07
N VAL A 21 6.26 3.47 7.31
CA VAL A 21 6.74 2.11 7.63
C VAL A 21 8.13 1.81 7.07
N TYR A 22 8.60 2.60 6.11
CA TYR A 22 9.91 2.44 5.49
C TYR A 22 11.05 2.48 6.51
N GLN A 23 11.85 1.40 6.54
CA GLN A 23 12.98 1.19 7.46
C GLN A 23 12.66 1.42 8.95
N LYS A 24 11.38 1.32 9.32
CA LYS A 24 10.95 1.57 10.70
C LYS A 24 11.11 0.31 11.55
N GLU A 25 11.88 0.44 12.62
CA GLU A 25 12.02 -0.59 13.65
C GLU A 25 10.91 -0.47 14.70
N ASN A 26 10.62 -1.58 15.41
CA ASN A 26 9.69 -1.63 16.55
C ASN A 26 8.26 -1.16 16.22
N ILE A 27 7.71 -1.64 15.10
CA ILE A 27 6.36 -1.30 14.67
C ILE A 27 5.32 -1.89 15.62
N VAL A 28 4.51 -1.01 16.21
CA VAL A 28 3.33 -1.39 16.99
C VAL A 28 2.16 -1.62 16.04
N ALA A 29 1.86 -2.87 15.70
CA ALA A 29 0.84 -3.24 14.70
C ALA A 29 -0.55 -2.61 14.96
N SER A 30 -0.96 -2.49 16.23
CA SER A 30 -2.25 -1.89 16.58
C SER A 30 -2.35 -0.43 16.15
N SER A 31 -1.23 0.30 16.09
CA SER A 31 -1.21 1.69 15.61
C SER A 31 -1.42 1.82 14.11
N LEU A 32 -1.16 0.76 13.33
CA LEU A 32 -1.33 0.73 11.88
C LEU A 32 -2.69 0.22 11.42
N THR A 33 -3.42 -0.47 12.30
CA THR A 33 -4.63 -1.22 11.92
C THR A 33 -5.67 -0.33 11.23
N ARG A 34 -6.03 0.78 11.87
CA ARG A 34 -6.99 1.72 11.31
C ARG A 34 -6.54 2.36 10.00
N TRP A 35 -5.23 2.57 9.84
CA TRP A 35 -4.69 3.14 8.60
C TRP A 35 -4.86 2.15 7.45
N VAL A 36 -4.47 0.90 7.66
CA VAL A 36 -4.61 -0.16 6.66
C VAL A 36 -6.09 -0.41 6.33
N ASP A 37 -6.98 -0.39 7.33
CA ASP A 37 -8.42 -0.54 7.10
C ASP A 37 -8.97 0.56 6.20
N HIS A 38 -8.62 1.82 6.46
CA HIS A 38 -9.03 2.92 5.59
C HIS A 38 -8.45 2.79 4.17
N LEU A 39 -7.21 2.32 4.01
CA LEU A 39 -6.64 2.08 2.67
C LEU A 39 -7.44 1.02 1.91
N VAL A 40 -7.82 -0.07 2.58
CA VAL A 40 -8.63 -1.14 1.99
C VAL A 40 -10.01 -0.64 1.60
N GLU A 41 -10.67 0.10 2.49
CA GLU A 41 -11.98 0.69 2.25
C GLU A 41 -11.96 1.67 1.07
N GLN A 42 -10.98 2.59 1.03
CA GLN A 42 -10.87 3.58 -0.03
C GLN A 42 -10.55 2.94 -1.38
N TYR A 43 -9.63 1.98 -1.40
CA TYR A 43 -9.32 1.23 -2.62
C TYR A 43 -10.55 0.51 -3.15
N ASN A 44 -11.28 -0.22 -2.30
CA ASN A 44 -12.48 -0.97 -2.72
C ASN A 44 -13.68 -0.08 -3.08
N ALA A 45 -13.71 1.17 -2.63
CA ALA A 45 -14.73 2.14 -3.01
C ALA A 45 -14.54 2.66 -4.45
N LEU A 46 -13.32 2.57 -5.01
CA LEU A 46 -13.04 2.98 -6.38
C LEU A 46 -13.57 1.94 -7.38
N PRO A 47 -14.16 2.38 -8.52
CA PRO A 47 -14.55 1.48 -9.60
C PRO A 47 -13.37 0.63 -10.09
N GLU A 48 -13.65 -0.60 -10.52
CA GLU A 48 -12.62 -1.53 -11.00
C GLU A 48 -11.80 -0.97 -12.18
N GLU A 49 -12.47 -0.33 -13.14
CA GLU A 49 -11.84 0.35 -14.28
C GLU A 49 -10.83 1.42 -13.83
N VAL A 50 -11.17 2.18 -12.79
CA VAL A 50 -10.29 3.21 -12.24
C VAL A 50 -9.10 2.59 -11.50
N ARG A 51 -9.32 1.51 -10.73
CA ARG A 51 -8.23 0.78 -10.08
C ARG A 51 -7.24 0.20 -11.09
N ALA A 52 -7.74 -0.32 -12.20
CA ALA A 52 -6.91 -0.87 -13.26
C ALA A 52 -5.95 0.17 -13.87
N GLU A 53 -6.34 1.45 -13.90
CA GLU A 53 -5.49 2.54 -14.45
C GLU A 53 -4.25 2.86 -13.60
N PHE A 54 -4.25 2.54 -12.30
CA PHE A 54 -3.12 2.84 -11.40
C PHE A 54 -2.61 1.62 -10.62
N GLN A 55 -3.05 0.41 -10.98
CA GLN A 55 -2.78 -0.81 -10.21
C GLN A 55 -1.27 -1.05 -10.02
N ASP A 56 -0.49 -0.85 -11.06
CA ASP A 56 0.96 -0.96 -11.04
C ASP A 56 1.60 0.01 -10.02
N LEU A 57 1.15 1.27 -10.01
CA LEU A 57 1.60 2.26 -9.03
C LEU A 57 1.24 1.86 -7.59
N CYS A 58 0.06 1.27 -7.41
CA CYS A 58 -0.41 0.73 -6.14
C CYS A 58 0.45 -0.47 -5.69
N ASP A 59 0.70 -1.42 -6.59
CA ASP A 59 1.51 -2.62 -6.37
C ASP A 59 2.92 -2.26 -5.91
N TYR A 60 3.54 -1.25 -6.52
CA TYR A 60 4.85 -0.76 -6.12
C TYR A 60 4.82 -0.08 -4.75
N THR A 61 3.90 0.86 -4.53
CA THR A 61 3.83 1.66 -3.29
C THR A 61 3.49 0.79 -2.08
N LEU A 62 2.38 0.06 -2.15
CA LEU A 62 1.94 -0.80 -1.05
C LEU A 62 2.77 -2.09 -0.97
N GLY A 63 3.38 -2.53 -2.07
CA GLY A 63 4.35 -3.61 -2.07
C GLY A 63 5.59 -3.26 -1.25
N ARG A 64 6.18 -2.06 -1.42
CA ARG A 64 7.32 -1.61 -0.61
C ARG A 64 6.92 -1.48 0.85
N ALA A 65 5.74 -0.91 1.13
CA ALA A 65 5.20 -0.85 2.48
C ALA A 65 5.07 -2.26 3.11
N LYS A 66 4.53 -3.24 2.37
CA LYS A 66 4.45 -4.64 2.80
C LYS A 66 5.83 -5.20 3.10
N ARG A 67 6.80 -5.01 2.20
CA ARG A 67 8.20 -5.46 2.38
C ARG A 67 8.82 -4.90 3.65
N SER A 68 8.56 -3.64 4.00
CA SER A 68 9.03 -3.03 5.24
C SER A 68 8.42 -3.66 6.48
N LEU A 69 7.16 -4.11 6.41
CA LEU A 69 6.46 -4.72 7.53
C LEU A 69 6.82 -6.20 7.76
N LEU A 70 7.20 -6.92 6.70
CA LEU A 70 7.46 -8.36 6.77
C LEU A 70 8.45 -8.79 7.87
N PRO A 71 9.62 -8.13 8.05
CA PRO A 71 10.56 -8.51 9.09
C PRO A 71 10.01 -8.34 10.52
N SER A 72 9.13 -7.36 10.73
CA SER A 72 8.60 -7.03 12.06
C SER A 72 7.33 -7.83 12.41
N LEU A 73 6.46 -8.06 11.43
CA LEU A 73 5.13 -8.64 11.66
C LEU A 73 5.00 -10.09 11.16
N GLY A 74 5.82 -10.49 10.19
CA GLY A 74 5.74 -11.78 9.52
C GLY A 74 4.65 -11.86 8.43
N GLU A 75 4.82 -12.80 7.49
CA GLU A 75 3.94 -12.99 6.31
C GLU A 75 2.48 -13.30 6.70
N GLY A 76 2.28 -14.00 7.83
CA GLY A 76 0.96 -14.42 8.29
C GLY A 76 0.15 -13.34 9.02
N HIS A 77 0.71 -12.17 9.28
CA HIS A 77 0.04 -11.12 10.04
C HIS A 77 -1.09 -10.48 9.22
N GLU A 78 -2.21 -10.16 9.88
CA GLU A 78 -3.42 -9.66 9.22
C GLU A 78 -3.19 -8.38 8.40
N LEU A 79 -2.36 -7.45 8.89
CA LEU A 79 -2.00 -6.25 8.13
C LEU A 79 -1.25 -6.57 6.82
N VAL A 80 -0.34 -7.54 6.85
CA VAL A 80 0.41 -7.98 5.67
C VAL A 80 -0.54 -8.64 4.67
N LYS A 81 -1.49 -9.45 5.14
CA LYS A 81 -2.54 -10.04 4.29
C LYS A 81 -3.44 -8.98 3.65
N LYS A 82 -3.85 -7.96 4.40
CA LYS A 82 -4.66 -6.85 3.87
C LYS A 82 -3.93 -6.10 2.76
N LEU A 83 -2.66 -5.73 2.98
CA LEU A 83 -1.83 -5.11 1.94
C LEU A 83 -1.64 -6.03 0.72
N LYS A 84 -1.48 -7.35 0.94
CA LYS A 84 -1.46 -8.33 -0.14
C LYS A 84 -2.77 -8.33 -0.94
N GLY A 85 -3.92 -8.15 -0.31
CA GLY A 85 -5.22 -8.04 -1.00
C GLY A 85 -5.37 -6.80 -1.87
N LEU A 86 -4.56 -5.75 -1.63
CA LEU A 86 -4.55 -4.52 -2.43
C LEU A 86 -3.54 -4.57 -3.57
N THR A 87 -2.72 -5.61 -3.64
CA THR A 87 -1.63 -5.72 -4.61
C THR A 87 -1.78 -7.00 -5.43
N VAL A 88 -1.77 -6.88 -6.76
CA VAL A 88 -2.22 -7.93 -7.68
C VAL A 88 -1.14 -8.33 -8.69
N GLY A 89 -0.34 -7.37 -9.14
CA GLY A 89 0.71 -7.56 -10.14
C GLY A 89 2.10 -7.80 -9.55
N THR A 90 3.10 -7.39 -10.32
CA THR A 90 4.51 -7.54 -9.94
C THR A 90 4.83 -6.69 -8.72
N LEU A 91 5.29 -7.34 -7.66
CA LEU A 91 5.67 -6.65 -6.43
C LEU A 91 7.16 -6.27 -6.44
N PRO A 92 7.51 -5.19 -5.74
CA PRO A 92 8.89 -4.83 -5.50
C PRO A 92 9.64 -5.94 -4.76
N SER A 93 10.91 -6.07 -5.12
CA SER A 93 11.81 -7.08 -4.56
C SER A 93 12.24 -6.74 -3.13
N SER A 94 12.33 -5.44 -2.81
CA SER A 94 12.73 -4.91 -1.50
C SER A 94 11.96 -3.64 -1.13
N PRO A 95 12.06 -3.17 0.14
CA PRO A 95 11.58 -1.84 0.53
C PRO A 95 12.24 -0.69 -0.21
N ASP A 96 13.44 -0.89 -0.78
CA ASP A 96 14.25 0.13 -1.44
C ASP A 96 14.05 0.17 -2.96
N ASP A 97 13.10 -0.62 -3.49
CA ASP A 97 12.83 -0.76 -4.92
C ASP A 97 12.01 0.43 -5.48
N PHE A 98 12.63 1.61 -5.44
CA PHE A 98 12.07 2.88 -5.92
C PHE A 98 12.42 3.14 -7.39
N GLN A 99 12.93 2.15 -8.13
CA GLN A 99 13.30 2.34 -9.53
C GLN A 99 12.10 2.88 -10.31
N ARG A 100 12.24 4.10 -10.84
CA ARG A 100 11.26 4.65 -11.77
C ARG A 100 11.29 3.78 -13.03
N GLN A 101 10.25 2.99 -13.26
CA GLN A 101 9.96 2.57 -14.62
C GLN A 101 9.69 3.85 -15.42
N ARG A 102 10.48 4.07 -16.48
CA ARG A 102 10.23 5.21 -17.37
C ARG A 102 8.90 4.94 -18.09
N PRO A 103 8.04 5.96 -18.25
CA PRO A 103 6.87 5.85 -19.12
C PRO A 103 7.30 5.56 -20.57
#